data_AF-A0A1I7AG65-F1
#
_entry.id   AF-A0A1I7AG65-F1
#
_cell.length_a   1.000
_cell.length_b   1.000
_cell.length_c   1.000
_cell.angle_alpha   90.00
_cell.angle_beta   90.00
_cell.angle_gamma   90.00
#
_symmetry.space_group_name_H-M   'P 1'
#
loop_
_entity.id
_entity.type
_entity.pdbx_description
1 polymer ?
#
loop_
_entity_poly.entity_id
_entity_poly.type
_entity_poly.pdbx_seq_one_letter_code
_entity_poly.pdbx_strand_id
1 'polypeptide(L)'
;MNTSNISQINKALLVLKNFVELSATLLPYLDQLKEKQSITPTEQQELESIKSVFTDQEIDEQASILLLHSDIIGLIKSSFKAINDKDPFSNKKGAVNYYLSRFKKEYLRLRENWHKIELN
;
A
#
# COMPACT_ATOMS: atom_id res chain seq x y z
N MET A 1 -30.58 1.48 -11.45
CA MET A 1 -29.10 1.34 -11.47
C MET A 1 -28.75 0.37 -12.57
N ASN A 2 -27.99 0.81 -13.58
CA ASN A 2 -27.67 -0.01 -14.76
C ASN A 2 -26.57 -1.03 -14.41
N THR A 3 -26.74 -2.28 -14.83
CA THR A 3 -25.80 -3.39 -14.59
C THR A 3 -24.36 -3.10 -15.02
N SER A 4 -24.17 -2.22 -16.02
CA SER A 4 -22.86 -1.70 -16.45
C SER A 4 -22.10 -0.98 -15.33
N ASN A 5 -22.80 -0.19 -14.50
CA ASN A 5 -22.16 0.57 -13.41
C ASN A 5 -21.70 -0.37 -12.29
N ILE A 6 -22.46 -1.44 -12.01
CA ILE A 6 -22.08 -2.46 -11.01
C ILE A 6 -20.82 -3.21 -11.47
N SER A 7 -20.73 -3.56 -12.76
CA SER A 7 -19.54 -4.23 -13.32
C SER A 7 -18.28 -3.36 -13.21
N GLN A 8 -18.39 -2.06 -13.48
CA GLN A 8 -17.28 -1.11 -13.37
C GLN A 8 -16.81 -0.95 -11.92
N ILE A 9 -17.76 -0.84 -10.97
CA ILE A 9 -17.46 -0.76 -9.54
C ILE A 9 -16.72 -2.03 -9.06
N ASN A 10 -17.19 -3.21 -9.47
CA ASN A 10 -16.55 -4.48 -9.09
C ASN A 10 -15.13 -4.60 -9.66
N LYS A 11 -14.89 -4.13 -10.89
CA LYS A 11 -13.54 -4.08 -11.46
C LYS A 11 -12.63 -3.13 -10.70
N ALA A 12 -13.11 -1.94 -10.37
CA ALA A 12 -12.35 -0.97 -9.57
C ALA A 12 -12.00 -1.53 -8.18
N LEU A 13 -12.97 -2.19 -7.52
CA LEU A 13 -12.75 -2.89 -6.24
C LEU A 13 -11.68 -3.96 -6.36
N LEU A 14 -11.70 -4.78 -7.41
CA LEU A 14 -10.70 -5.82 -7.63
C LEU A 14 -9.29 -5.23 -7.81
N VAL A 15 -9.17 -4.16 -8.61
CA VAL A 15 -7.89 -3.46 -8.82
C VAL A 15 -7.36 -2.91 -7.50
N LEU A 16 -8.22 -2.25 -6.70
CA LEU A 16 -7.82 -1.71 -5.40
C LEU A 16 -7.41 -2.80 -4.41
N LYS A 17 -8.16 -3.91 -4.34
CA LYS A 17 -7.81 -5.06 -3.51
C LYS A 17 -6.42 -5.62 -3.86
N ASN A 18 -6.18 -5.86 -5.15
CA ASN A 18 -4.90 -6.38 -5.62
C ASN A 18 -3.74 -5.43 -5.31
N PHE A 19 -3.97 -4.11 -5.45
CA PHE A 19 -2.96 -3.12 -5.09
C PHE A 19 -2.66 -3.11 -3.58
N VAL A 20 -3.68 -3.23 -2.74
CA VAL A 20 -3.51 -3.32 -1.27
C VAL A 20 -2.75 -4.58 -0.88
N GLU A 21 -3.09 -5.74 -1.45
CA GLU A 21 -2.37 -7.02 -1.23
C GLU A 21 -0.90 -6.92 -1.66
N LEU A 22 -0.63 -6.34 -2.84
CA LEU A 22 0.73 -6.12 -3.30
C LEU A 22 1.51 -5.20 -2.34
N SER A 23 0.88 -4.10 -1.90
CA SER A 23 1.48 -3.15 -0.97
C SER A 23 1.82 -3.79 0.39
N ALA A 24 1.03 -4.76 0.84
CA ALA A 24 1.28 -5.51 2.08
C ALA A 24 2.57 -6.32 2.04
N THR A 25 3.01 -6.70 0.84
CA THR A 25 4.28 -7.41 0.61
C THR A 25 5.42 -6.44 0.33
N LEU A 26 5.19 -5.44 -0.52
CA LEU A 26 6.26 -4.57 -1.00
C LEU A 26 6.73 -3.54 0.03
N LEU A 27 5.83 -2.95 0.83
CA LEU A 27 6.23 -1.93 1.81
C LEU A 27 7.16 -2.46 2.90
N PRO A 28 6.89 -3.62 3.55
CA PRO A 28 7.83 -4.20 4.50
C PRO A 28 9.16 -4.58 3.85
N TYR A 29 9.13 -5.10 2.62
CA TYR A 29 10.34 -5.48 1.91
C TYR A 29 11.20 -4.26 1.54
N LEU A 30 10.57 -3.16 1.11
CA LEU A 30 11.26 -1.90 0.85
C LEU A 30 11.94 -1.35 2.11
N ASP A 31 11.25 -1.39 3.25
CA ASP A 31 11.81 -0.98 4.54
C ASP A 31 13.05 -1.81 4.90
N GLN A 32 12.96 -3.14 4.77
CA GLN A 32 14.09 -4.04 4.98
C GLN A 32 15.28 -3.72 4.06
N LEU A 33 15.05 -3.48 2.77
CA LEU A 33 16.12 -3.13 1.83
C LEU A 33 16.78 -1.80 2.19
N LYS A 34 16.03 -0.83 2.69
CA LYS A 34 16.54 0.49 3.11
C LYS A 34 17.37 0.45 4.39
N GLU A 35 17.16 -0.54 5.26
CA GLU A 35 17.95 -0.74 6.47
C GLU A 35 19.26 -1.51 6.22
N LYS A 36 19.44 -2.15 5.06
CA LYS A 36 20.68 -2.87 4.74
C LYS A 36 21.86 -1.93 4.57
N GLN A 37 23.00 -2.29 5.15
CA GLN A 37 24.28 -1.59 4.95
C GLN A 37 24.86 -1.78 3.54
N SER A 38 24.59 -2.94 2.92
CA SER A 38 24.97 -3.24 1.53
C SER A 38 23.81 -3.91 0.82
N ILE A 39 23.46 -3.39 -0.35
CA ILE A 39 22.49 -3.96 -1.28
C ILE A 39 23.22 -4.46 -2.52
N THR A 40 22.80 -5.61 -3.02
CA THR A 40 23.31 -6.19 -4.27
C THR A 40 22.76 -5.43 -5.49
N PRO A 41 23.40 -5.54 -6.66
CA PRO A 41 22.87 -4.95 -7.89
C PRO A 41 21.44 -5.38 -8.23
N THR A 42 21.09 -6.64 -7.93
CA THR A 42 19.72 -7.16 -8.11
C THR A 42 18.74 -6.48 -7.16
N GLU A 43 19.09 -6.35 -5.88
CA GLU A 43 18.25 -5.66 -4.88
C GLU A 43 18.08 -4.17 -5.20
N GLN A 44 19.08 -3.55 -5.82
CA GLN A 44 18.96 -2.18 -6.32
C GLN A 44 17.91 -2.08 -7.44
N GLN A 45 17.89 -3.04 -8.38
CA GLN A 45 16.86 -3.09 -9.42
C GLN A 45 15.47 -3.36 -8.84
N GLU A 46 15.36 -4.26 -7.87
CA GLU A 46 14.12 -4.54 -7.15
C GLU A 46 13.62 -3.29 -6.42
N LEU A 47 14.51 -2.56 -5.75
CA LEU A 47 14.19 -1.32 -5.04
C LEU A 47 13.65 -0.23 -5.98
N GLU A 48 14.26 -0.04 -7.16
CA GLU A 48 13.74 0.91 -8.15
C GLU A 48 12.40 0.47 -8.74
N SER A 49 12.22 -0.84 -8.98
CA SER A 49 10.95 -1.39 -9.46
C SER A 49 9.82 -1.22 -8.42
N ILE A 50 10.13 -1.37 -7.13
CA ILE A 50 9.16 -1.14 -6.06
C ILE A 50 8.80 0.34 -5.98
N LYS A 51 9.76 1.25 -6.11
CA LYS A 51 9.47 2.69 -6.11
C LYS A 51 8.55 3.08 -7.26
N SER A 52 8.78 2.57 -8.47
CA SER A 52 7.95 2.92 -9.63
C SER A 52 6.48 2.56 -9.42
N VAL A 53 6.20 1.41 -8.78
CA VAL A 53 4.84 1.00 -8.40
C VAL A 53 4.11 2.06 -7.57
N PHE A 54 4.82 2.79 -6.69
CA PHE A 54 4.22 3.77 -5.80
C PHE A 54 4.33 5.21 -6.28
N THR A 55 5.27 5.53 -7.18
CA THR A 55 5.40 6.88 -7.77
C THR A 55 4.49 7.06 -8.98
N ASP A 56 4.25 6.00 -9.74
CA ASP A 56 3.57 6.09 -11.03
C ASP A 56 2.06 5.86 -10.91
N GLN A 57 1.59 5.49 -9.71
CA GLN A 57 0.18 5.25 -9.46
C GLN A 57 -0.55 6.49 -8.95
N GLU A 58 -1.33 7.10 -9.84
CA GLU A 58 -2.38 8.07 -9.50
C GLU A 58 -3.62 7.38 -8.90
N ILE A 59 -3.45 6.57 -7.85
CA ILE A 59 -4.62 6.08 -7.12
C ILE A 59 -5.14 7.21 -6.23
N ASP A 60 -6.35 7.67 -6.57
CA ASP A 60 -7.12 8.62 -5.80
C ASP A 60 -7.48 8.04 -4.42
N GLU A 61 -7.05 8.73 -3.36
CA GLU A 61 -7.37 8.37 -1.98
C GLU A 61 -8.88 8.40 -1.73
N GLN A 62 -9.60 9.32 -2.38
CA GLN A 62 -11.06 9.41 -2.27
C GLN A 62 -11.76 8.17 -2.82
N ALA A 63 -11.21 7.57 -3.89
CA ALA A 63 -11.73 6.32 -4.41
C ALA A 63 -11.63 5.18 -3.39
N SER A 64 -10.57 5.15 -2.57
CA SER A 64 -10.42 4.14 -1.52
C SER A 64 -11.40 4.32 -0.37
N ILE A 65 -11.65 5.57 0.04
CA ILE A 65 -12.64 5.88 1.08
C ILE A 65 -14.04 5.49 0.58
N LEU A 66 -14.36 5.79 -0.68
CA LEU A 66 -15.67 5.52 -1.26
C LEU A 66 -15.92 4.03 -1.51
N LEU A 67 -14.93 3.31 -2.03
CA LEU A 67 -15.09 1.92 -2.48
C LEU A 67 -14.77 0.91 -1.38
N LEU A 68 -13.72 1.17 -0.58
CA LEU A 68 -13.26 0.25 0.47
C LEU A 68 -13.70 0.68 1.88
N HIS A 69 -14.33 1.84 2.04
CA HIS A 69 -14.63 2.42 3.36
C HIS A 69 -13.40 2.46 4.26
N SER A 70 -12.27 2.88 3.67
CA SER A 70 -10.95 2.82 4.30
C SER A 70 -10.00 3.83 3.68
N ASP A 71 -9.15 4.43 4.52
CA ASP A 71 -8.01 5.27 4.11
C ASP A 71 -6.74 4.42 3.82
N ILE A 72 -6.92 3.16 3.40
CA ILE A 72 -5.80 2.24 3.17
C ILE A 72 -4.79 2.77 2.15
N ILE A 73 -5.24 3.50 1.12
CA ILE A 73 -4.36 4.10 0.12
C ILE A 73 -3.56 5.27 0.72
N GLY A 74 -4.18 6.11 1.55
CA GLY A 74 -3.47 7.18 2.27
C GLY A 74 -2.41 6.62 3.23
N LEU A 75 -2.71 5.49 3.89
CA LEU A 75 -1.75 4.76 4.72
C LEU A 75 -0.59 4.18 3.90
N ILE A 76 -0.87 3.57 2.74
CA ILE A 76 0.17 3.05 1.82
C ILE A 76 1.11 4.18 1.39
N LYS A 77 0.57 5.31 0.93
CA LYS A 77 1.35 6.48 0.52
C LYS A 77 2.18 7.05 1.66
N SER A 78 1.60 7.14 2.85
CA SER A 78 2.30 7.65 4.05
C SER A 78 3.43 6.71 4.48
N SER A 79 3.20 5.39 4.44
CA SER A 79 4.25 4.39 4.67
C SER A 79 5.39 4.52 3.66
N PHE A 80 5.07 4.59 2.37
CA PHE A 80 6.08 4.75 1.31
C PHE A 80 6.90 6.03 1.48
N LYS A 81 6.24 7.14 1.79
CA LYS A 81 6.89 8.44 2.04
C LYS A 81 7.82 8.36 3.25
N ALA A 82 7.38 7.77 4.36
CA ALA A 82 8.20 7.62 5.56
C ALA A 82 9.44 6.74 5.32
N ILE A 83 9.30 5.63 4.58
CA ILE A 83 10.43 4.75 4.24
C ILE A 83 11.46 5.48 3.36
N ASN A 84 10.98 6.31 2.42
CA ASN A 84 11.83 7.06 1.51
C ASN A 84 12.24 8.43 2.03
N ASP A 85 11.90 8.78 3.28
CA ASP A 85 12.34 10.04 3.86
C ASP A 85 13.88 10.12 3.84
N LYS A 86 14.37 11.24 3.33
CA LYS A 86 15.79 11.56 3.17
C LYS A 86 16.24 12.62 4.17
N ASP A 87 15.33 13.21 4.95
CA ASP A 87 15.68 14.21 5.96
C ASP A 87 16.43 13.54 7.12
N PRO A 88 17.73 13.85 7.32
CA PRO A 88 18.53 13.27 8.38
C PRO A 88 18.12 13.74 9.78
N PHE A 89 17.34 14.81 9.90
CA PHE A 89 16.83 15.34 11.17
C PHE A 89 15.43 14.82 11.51
N SER A 90 14.79 14.08 10.60
CA SER A 90 13.48 13.48 10.84
C SER A 90 13.56 12.29 11.80
N ASN A 91 12.50 12.05 12.57
CA ASN A 91 12.31 10.78 13.28
C ASN A 91 11.86 9.69 12.29
N LYS A 92 12.70 9.39 11.30
CA LYS A 92 12.40 8.47 10.19
C LYS A 92 11.90 7.13 10.71
N LYS A 93 12.63 6.49 11.61
CA LYS A 93 12.29 5.15 12.14
C LYS A 93 10.97 5.18 12.93
N GLY A 94 10.71 6.24 13.69
CA GLY A 94 9.43 6.43 14.37
C GLY A 94 8.27 6.59 13.39
N ALA A 95 8.43 7.41 12.35
CA ALA A 95 7.43 7.62 11.31
C ALA A 95 7.14 6.34 10.51
N VAL A 96 8.19 5.61 10.09
CA VAL A 96 8.07 4.31 9.42
C VAL A 96 7.25 3.36 10.30
N ASN A 97 7.67 3.12 11.55
CA ASN A 97 6.98 2.22 12.46
C ASN A 97 5.50 2.62 12.65
N TYR A 98 5.22 3.91 12.80
CA TYR A 98 3.87 4.43 12.94
C TYR A 98 3.00 4.12 11.72
N TYR A 99 3.41 4.52 10.51
CA TYR A 99 2.58 4.35 9.33
C TYR A 99 2.47 2.89 8.90
N LEU A 100 3.58 2.15 8.89
CA LEU A 100 3.60 0.74 8.49
C LEU A 100 2.76 -0.14 9.43
N SER A 101 2.75 0.15 10.75
CA SER A 101 1.89 -0.57 11.69
C SER A 101 0.40 -0.25 11.50
N ARG A 102 0.05 1.02 11.23
CA ARG A 102 -1.35 1.40 10.91
C ARG A 102 -1.82 0.77 9.61
N PHE A 103 -1.00 0.82 8.57
CA PHE A 103 -1.26 0.16 7.30
C PHE A 103 -1.51 -1.35 7.50
N LYS A 104 -0.61 -2.06 8.20
CA LYS A 104 -0.77 -3.50 8.47
C LYS A 104 -2.07 -3.82 9.22
N LYS A 105 -2.42 -3.04 10.25
CA LYS A 105 -3.66 -3.24 11.00
C LYS A 105 -4.90 -3.07 10.11
N GLU A 106 -4.89 -2.03 9.29
CA GLU A 106 -6.02 -1.75 8.40
C GLU A 106 -6.14 -2.78 7.26
N TYR A 107 -5.01 -3.22 6.70
CA TYR A 107 -4.96 -4.32 5.74
C TYR A 107 -5.57 -5.60 6.32
N LEU A 108 -5.22 -5.99 7.54
CA LEU A 108 -5.80 -7.17 8.20
C LEU A 108 -7.31 -7.03 8.37
N ARG A 109 -7.79 -5.87 8.84
CA ARG A 109 -9.23 -5.57 8.96
C ARG A 109 -9.96 -5.72 7.62
N LEU A 110 -9.39 -5.16 6.55
CA LEU A 110 -9.97 -5.24 5.21
C LEU A 110 -9.99 -6.68 4.68
N ARG A 111 -8.89 -7.42 4.84
CA ARG A 111 -8.78 -8.81 4.40
C ARG A 111 -9.78 -9.72 5.10
N GLU A 112 -9.95 -9.56 6.40
CA GLU A 112 -11.00 -10.27 7.16
C GLU A 112 -12.40 -9.96 6.63
N ASN A 113 -12.68 -8.69 6.32
CA ASN A 113 -13.97 -8.29 5.77
C ASN A 113 -14.21 -8.86 4.37
N TRP A 114 -13.19 -8.89 3.52
CA TRP A 114 -13.30 -9.49 2.18
C TRP A 114 -13.57 -10.99 2.26
N HIS A 115 -12.89 -11.70 3.17
CA HIS A 115 -13.10 -13.13 3.35
C HIS A 115 -14.52 -13.47 3.85
N LYS A 116 -15.08 -12.64 4.75
CA LYS A 116 -16.48 -12.79 5.20
C LYS A 116 -17.50 -12.60 4.07
N ILE A 117 -17.19 -11.78 3.06
CA ILE A 117 -18.06 -11.56 1.91
C ILE A 117 -17.95 -12.72 0.91
N GLU A 118 -16.78 -13.35 0.77
CA GLU A 118 -16.58 -14.50 -0.12
C GLU A 118 -17.20 -15.81 0.40
N LEU A 119 -17.39 -15.92 1.71
CA LEU A 119 -18.00 -17.09 2.37
C LEU A 119 -19.54 -17.02 2.50
N ASN A 120 -20.16 -15.90 2.11
CA ASN A 120 -21.62 -15.70 2.10
C ASN A 120 -22.14 -15.64 0.66
#